data_AF-I3L459-F1
#
_entry.id   AF-I3L459-F1
#
_cell.length_a   1.000
_cell.length_b   1.000
_cell.length_c   1.000
_cell.angle_alpha   90.00
_cell.angle_beta   90.00
_cell.angle_gamma   90.00
#
_symmetry.space_group_name_H-M   'P 1'
#
loop_
_entity.id
_entity.type
_entity.pdbx_description
1 polymer ?
#
loop_
_entity_poly.entity_id
_entity_poly.type
_entity_poly.pdbx_seq_one_letter_code
_entity_poly.pdbx_strand_id
1 'polypeptide(L)'
;MLAPEGALNIHEKAWNAYPYCRTVITNEYMKEDFLIKIETWHKPDLGTQENVHKLEPEAWKHVEAVYIDIADRSQVLSKDYKAEEDPAKFKSIKTGRGPLGPNWKQELVNQKDCPYMCAYKLVTVKFKWWGLQNKVENFIHK
;
A
#
# COMPACT_ATOMS: atom_id res chain seq x y z
N MET A 1 24.42 -19.64 -17.43
CA MET A 1 23.19 -18.82 -17.43
C MET A 1 22.40 -19.18 -16.17
N LEU A 2 22.11 -18.21 -15.29
CA LEU A 2 21.60 -18.44 -13.92
C LEU A 2 20.07 -18.38 -13.79
N ALA A 3 19.37 -17.74 -14.73
CA ALA A 3 17.91 -17.56 -14.71
C ALA A 3 17.29 -18.02 -16.04
N PRO A 4 16.07 -18.58 -16.02
CA PRO A 4 15.37 -18.93 -17.25
C PRO A 4 14.99 -17.68 -18.04
N GLU A 5 14.77 -17.85 -19.34
CA GLU A 5 14.38 -16.76 -20.23
C GLU A 5 13.09 -16.07 -19.74
N GLY A 6 13.05 -14.74 -19.82
CA GLY A 6 11.93 -13.91 -19.36
C GLY A 6 11.80 -13.78 -17.83
N ALA A 7 12.57 -14.54 -17.03
CA ALA A 7 12.40 -14.55 -15.57
C ALA A 7 12.75 -13.21 -14.91
N LEU A 8 13.65 -12.45 -15.52
CA LEU A 8 14.09 -11.14 -15.03
C LEU A 8 13.25 -9.98 -15.60
N ASN A 9 12.33 -10.26 -16.52
CA ASN A 9 11.48 -9.26 -17.14
C ASN A 9 10.18 -9.12 -16.34
N ILE A 10 10.01 -7.96 -15.72
CA ILE A 10 8.80 -7.57 -14.99
C ILE A 10 8.16 -6.41 -15.75
N HIS A 11 6.86 -6.52 -16.01
CA HIS A 11 6.09 -5.49 -16.71
C HIS A 11 5.18 -4.80 -15.72
N GLU A 12 5.26 -3.48 -15.66
CA GLU A 12 4.29 -2.64 -14.95
C GLU A 12 3.41 -1.93 -15.99
N LYS A 13 2.08 -2.07 -15.86
CA LYS A 13 1.09 -1.29 -16.60
C LYS A 13 0.28 -0.46 -15.61
N ALA A 14 0.29 0.85 -15.77
CA ALA A 14 -0.39 1.77 -14.88
C ALA A 14 -1.45 2.61 -15.62
N TRP A 15 -2.63 2.73 -15.02
CA TRP A 15 -3.69 3.63 -15.40
C TRP A 15 -3.85 4.66 -14.28
N ASN A 16 -3.30 5.85 -14.50
CA ASN A 16 -3.38 6.96 -13.57
C ASN A 16 -4.59 7.85 -13.95
N ALA A 17 -5.71 7.66 -13.28
CA ALA A 17 -6.94 8.42 -13.44
C ALA A 17 -7.33 9.09 -12.11
N TYR A 18 -6.37 9.80 -11.52
CA TYR A 18 -6.49 10.38 -10.18
C TYR A 18 -7.86 11.07 -9.99
N PRO A 19 -8.62 10.73 -8.92
CA PRO A 19 -8.18 10.08 -7.68
C PRO A 19 -8.15 8.54 -7.69
N TYR A 20 -8.50 7.89 -8.80
CA TYR A 20 -8.37 6.43 -8.94
C TYR A 20 -7.09 6.06 -9.69
N CYS A 21 -6.38 5.04 -9.22
CA CYS A 21 -5.23 4.49 -9.93
C CYS A 21 -5.33 2.96 -9.97
N ARG A 22 -4.87 2.37 -11.08
CA ARG A 22 -4.67 0.92 -11.18
C ARG A 22 -3.27 0.64 -11.70
N THR A 23 -2.53 -0.22 -11.01
CA THR A 23 -1.26 -0.75 -11.46
C THR A 23 -1.36 -2.27 -11.55
N VAL A 24 -0.88 -2.85 -12.64
CA VAL A 24 -0.82 -4.29 -12.89
C VAL A 24 0.61 -4.65 -13.19
N ILE A 25 1.17 -5.55 -12.39
CA ILE A 25 2.53 -6.06 -12.49
C ILE A 25 2.47 -7.54 -12.86
N THR A 26 3.19 -7.92 -13.91
CA THR A 26 3.29 -9.30 -14.41
C THR A 26 4.75 -9.67 -14.70
N ASN A 27 5.02 -10.96 -14.88
CA ASN A 27 6.35 -11.49 -15.18
C ASN A 27 6.28 -12.38 -16.44
N GLU A 28 7.22 -12.22 -17.37
CA GLU A 28 7.16 -12.93 -18.65
C GLU A 28 7.32 -14.44 -18.51
N TYR A 29 8.18 -14.89 -17.60
CA TYR A 29 8.39 -16.32 -17.36
C TYR A 29 7.17 -16.99 -16.73
N MET A 30 6.56 -16.36 -15.72
CA MET A 30 5.41 -16.90 -15.01
C MET A 30 4.08 -16.70 -15.74
N LYS A 31 4.03 -15.82 -16.75
CA LYS A 31 2.82 -15.55 -17.55
C LYS A 31 1.61 -15.26 -16.63
N GLU A 32 0.55 -16.05 -16.77
CA GLU A 32 -0.70 -15.92 -16.01
C GLU A 32 -0.59 -16.39 -14.55
N ASP A 33 0.48 -17.09 -14.18
CA ASP A 33 0.69 -17.62 -12.83
C ASP A 33 1.24 -16.57 -11.86
N PHE A 34 1.60 -15.38 -12.33
CA PHE A 34 2.03 -14.25 -11.50
C PHE A 34 1.24 -12.98 -11.79
N LEU A 35 0.70 -12.36 -10.74
CA LEU A 35 0.06 -11.05 -10.81
C LEU A 35 0.26 -10.32 -9.49
N ILE A 36 0.65 -9.06 -9.56
CA ILE A 36 0.40 -8.09 -8.48
C ILE A 36 -0.44 -6.97 -9.07
N LYS A 37 -1.65 -6.80 -8.56
CA LYS A 37 -2.55 -5.71 -8.98
C LYS A 37 -2.80 -4.81 -7.78
N ILE A 38 -2.60 -3.52 -7.97
CA ILE A 38 -2.82 -2.50 -6.94
C ILE A 38 -3.87 -1.52 -7.47
N GLU A 39 -5.03 -1.50 -6.85
CA GLU A 39 -6.12 -0.57 -7.17
C GLU A 39 -6.24 0.42 -6.02
N THR A 40 -6.11 1.71 -6.31
CA THR A 40 -6.09 2.75 -5.27
C THR A 40 -7.23 3.75 -5.47
N TRP A 41 -7.96 4.02 -4.39
CA TRP A 41 -8.80 5.21 -4.27
C TRP A 41 -8.16 6.19 -3.29
N HIS A 42 -7.97 7.44 -3.73
CA HIS A 42 -7.58 8.54 -2.84
C HIS A 42 -8.84 9.30 -2.43
N LYS A 43 -9.15 9.35 -1.13
CA LYS A 43 -10.36 9.99 -0.61
C LYS A 43 -10.00 11.08 0.40
N PRO A 44 -10.72 12.21 0.42
CA PRO A 44 -10.53 13.27 1.41
C PRO A 44 -11.23 12.90 2.74
N ASP A 45 -10.84 11.78 3.34
CA ASP A 45 -11.36 11.28 4.62
C ASP A 45 -10.23 10.72 5.50
N LEU A 46 -10.62 10.07 6.61
CA LEU A 46 -9.72 9.47 7.58
C LEU A 46 -9.73 7.93 7.54
N GLY A 47 -10.02 7.33 6.39
CA GLY A 47 -9.95 5.87 6.26
C GLY A 47 -11.20 5.13 6.73
N THR A 48 -12.36 5.79 6.83
CA THR A 48 -13.59 5.21 7.41
C THR A 48 -14.55 4.56 6.42
N GLN A 49 -14.35 4.71 5.10
CA GLN A 49 -15.15 4.04 4.08
C GLN A 49 -14.81 2.55 3.96
N GLU A 50 -15.78 1.70 4.26
CA GLU A 50 -15.71 0.26 4.01
C GLU A 50 -15.94 -0.06 2.52
N ASN A 51 -15.24 -1.07 1.99
CA ASN A 51 -15.39 -1.57 0.62
C ASN A 51 -15.46 -0.46 -0.46
N VAL A 52 -14.57 0.54 -0.39
CA VAL A 52 -14.58 1.70 -1.31
C VAL A 52 -14.41 1.31 -2.80
N HIS A 53 -13.81 0.14 -3.06
CA HIS A 53 -13.66 -0.44 -4.39
C HIS A 53 -14.90 -1.18 -4.90
N LYS A 54 -15.94 -1.30 -4.06
CA LYS A 54 -17.22 -1.92 -4.38
C LYS A 54 -17.08 -3.36 -4.89
N LEU A 55 -16.25 -4.15 -4.20
CA LEU A 55 -16.18 -5.58 -4.43
C LEU A 55 -17.51 -6.23 -4.07
N GLU A 56 -17.82 -7.34 -4.73
CA GLU A 56 -18.97 -8.16 -4.36
C GLU A 56 -18.89 -8.59 -2.89
N PRO A 57 -20.02 -8.70 -2.18
CA PRO A 57 -20.03 -8.97 -0.74
C PRO A 57 -19.24 -10.21 -0.35
N GLU A 58 -19.29 -11.27 -1.17
CA GLU A 58 -18.56 -12.50 -0.89
C GLU A 58 -17.05 -12.34 -1.05
N ALA A 59 -16.60 -11.58 -2.04
CA ALA A 59 -15.17 -11.29 -2.21
C ALA A 59 -14.65 -10.40 -1.08
N TRP A 60 -15.42 -9.37 -0.69
CA TRP A 60 -15.03 -8.43 0.36
C TRP A 60 -14.79 -9.10 1.72
N LYS A 61 -15.59 -10.12 2.08
CA LYS A 61 -15.42 -10.86 3.34
C LYS A 61 -14.02 -11.48 3.50
N HIS A 62 -13.34 -11.78 2.41
CA HIS A 62 -12.00 -12.39 2.41
C HIS A 62 -10.87 -11.36 2.30
N VAL A 63 -11.20 -10.06 2.35
CA VAL A 63 -10.22 -8.96 2.32
C VAL A 63 -9.87 -8.55 3.76
N GLU A 64 -8.59 -8.63 4.11
CA GLU A 64 -8.07 -8.08 5.36
C GLU A 64 -7.80 -6.57 5.19
N ALA A 65 -8.38 -5.75 6.06
CA ALA A 65 -8.10 -4.31 6.12
C ALA A 65 -6.93 -4.04 7.08
N VAL A 66 -5.81 -3.57 6.55
CA VAL A 66 -4.60 -3.22 7.31
C VAL A 66 -4.39 -1.71 7.27
N TYR A 67 -4.25 -1.09 8.44
CA TYR A 67 -3.97 0.34 8.58
C TYR A 67 -2.48 0.56 8.79
N ILE A 68 -1.87 1.38 7.93
CA ILE A 68 -0.47 1.80 8.06
C ILE A 68 -0.44 3.16 8.75
N ASP A 69 0.33 3.27 9.84
CA ASP A 69 0.56 4.53 10.55
C ASP A 69 2.01 4.99 10.33
N ILE A 70 2.17 6.04 9.53
CA ILE A 70 3.50 6.56 9.16
C ILE A 70 4.27 7.17 10.35
N ALA A 71 3.60 7.46 11.48
CA ALA A 71 4.25 7.97 12.69
C ALA A 71 4.60 6.83 13.67
N ASP A 72 4.13 5.61 13.43
CA ASP A 72 4.36 4.47 14.31
C ASP A 72 5.69 3.79 13.99
N ARG A 73 6.68 4.02 14.84
CA ARG A 73 8.02 3.46 14.71
C ARG A 73 8.02 1.92 14.70
N SER A 74 7.05 1.26 15.32
CA SER A 74 6.99 -0.20 15.38
C SER A 74 6.67 -0.86 14.04
N GLN A 75 6.11 -0.10 13.08
CA GLN A 75 5.79 -0.57 11.73
C GLN A 75 6.97 -0.50 10.76
N VAL A 76 8.11 0.05 11.20
CA VAL A 76 9.33 0.17 10.39
C VAL A 76 10.34 -0.87 10.84
N LEU A 77 10.85 -1.67 9.90
CA LEU A 77 11.92 -2.62 10.20
C LEU A 77 13.18 -1.88 10.66
N SER A 78 13.87 -2.42 11.66
CA SER A 78 15.06 -1.78 12.23
C SER A 78 16.15 -1.45 11.19
N LYS A 79 16.26 -2.27 10.14
CA LYS A 79 17.22 -2.08 9.04
C LYS A 79 16.85 -0.95 8.06
N ASP A 80 15.57 -0.59 8.00
CA ASP A 80 15.04 0.40 7.06
C ASP A 80 14.89 1.78 7.73
N TYR A 81 14.97 1.86 9.06
CA TYR A 81 14.81 3.10 9.79
C TYR A 81 15.93 4.11 9.50
N LYS A 82 15.52 5.34 9.14
CA LYS A 82 16.38 6.52 9.05
C LYS A 82 15.73 7.69 9.78
N ALA A 83 16.50 8.42 10.57
CA ALA A 83 15.96 9.50 11.40
C ALA A 83 15.46 10.69 10.57
N GLU A 84 16.07 10.92 9.41
CA GLU A 84 15.73 11.96 8.44
C GLU A 84 14.47 11.66 7.61
N GLU A 85 14.03 10.40 7.58
CA GLU A 85 12.80 9.94 6.91
C GLU A 85 11.65 9.69 7.92
N ASP A 86 11.84 10.00 9.21
CA ASP A 86 10.91 9.73 10.31
C ASP A 86 9.88 10.87 10.51
N PRO A 87 8.58 10.67 10.19
CA PRO A 87 7.55 11.69 10.35
C PRO A 87 7.29 12.10 11.81
N ALA A 88 7.65 11.27 12.79
CA ALA A 88 7.56 11.60 14.20
C ALA A 88 8.66 12.58 14.65
N LYS A 89 9.65 12.85 13.80
CA LYS A 89 10.74 13.81 14.02
C LYS A 89 10.73 14.97 13.03
N PHE A 90 10.18 14.76 11.85
CA PHE A 90 10.16 15.75 10.78
C PHE A 90 9.18 16.90 11.04
N LYS A 91 9.61 18.14 10.78
CA LYS A 91 8.73 19.31 10.72
C LYS A 91 8.99 20.10 9.45
N SER A 92 7.95 20.34 8.67
CA SER A 92 8.03 21.16 7.46
C SER A 92 8.25 22.63 7.83
N ILE A 93 9.33 23.24 7.32
CA ILE A 93 9.62 24.67 7.51
C ILE A 93 8.56 25.54 6.81
N LYS A 94 8.07 25.11 5.63
CA LYS A 94 7.16 25.92 4.80
C LYS A 94 5.72 25.88 5.28
N THR A 95 5.27 24.76 5.81
CA THR A 95 3.85 24.54 6.16
C THR A 95 3.61 24.39 7.66
N GLY A 96 4.66 24.22 8.45
CA GLY A 96 4.55 23.98 9.89
C GLY A 96 4.02 22.60 10.28
N ARG A 97 3.65 21.74 9.31
CA ARG A 97 3.14 20.38 9.56
C ARG A 97 4.21 19.49 10.19
N GLY A 98 3.78 18.62 11.10
CA GLY A 98 4.65 17.76 11.89
C GLY A 98 5.34 18.48 13.06
N PRO A 99 6.06 17.75 13.91
CA PRO A 99 6.17 16.29 13.92
C PRO A 99 4.85 15.59 14.26
N LEU A 100 4.68 14.36 13.77
CA LEU A 100 3.49 13.55 14.03
C LEU A 100 3.66 12.81 15.37
N GLY A 101 2.93 13.23 16.39
CA GLY A 101 2.89 12.54 17.68
C GLY A 101 2.00 11.28 17.64
N PRO A 102 1.97 10.47 18.72
CA PRO A 102 1.18 9.23 18.77
C PRO A 102 -0.33 9.39 18.49
N ASN A 103 -0.89 10.57 18.75
CA ASN A 103 -2.32 10.88 18.58
C ASN A 103 -2.61 11.75 17.34
N TRP A 104 -1.66 11.87 16.41
CA TRP A 104 -1.78 12.80 15.27
C TRP A 104 -3.07 12.59 14.45
N LYS A 105 -3.52 11.33 14.29
CA LYS A 105 -4.74 10.98 13.55
C LYS A 105 -6.01 11.54 14.20
N GLN A 106 -6.09 11.51 15.53
CA GLN A 106 -7.21 12.07 16.29
C GLN A 106 -7.18 13.60 16.29
N GLU A 107 -5.97 14.18 16.35
CA GLU A 107 -5.77 15.62 16.35
C GLU A 107 -6.09 16.27 14.99
N LEU A 108 -5.87 15.56 13.88
CA LEU A 108 -6.14 16.04 12.51
C LEU A 108 -7.55 16.63 12.33
N VAL A 109 -8.57 16.02 12.94
CA VAL A 109 -9.97 16.47 12.82
C VAL A 109 -10.14 17.93 13.26
N ASN A 110 -9.35 18.35 14.25
CA ASN A 110 -9.46 19.68 14.87
C ASN A 110 -8.42 20.68 14.34
N GLN A 111 -7.46 20.24 13.53
CA GLN A 111 -6.39 21.08 12.99
C GLN A 111 -6.80 21.71 11.65
N LYS A 112 -7.19 22.99 11.68
CA LYS A 112 -7.62 23.73 10.47
C LYS A 112 -6.56 23.80 9.36
N ASP A 113 -5.27 23.85 9.73
CA ASP A 113 -4.16 24.05 8.79
C ASP A 113 -3.48 22.74 8.34
N CYS A 114 -4.03 21.59 8.76
CA CYS A 114 -3.50 20.27 8.45
C CYS A 114 -4.53 19.44 7.64
N PRO A 115 -4.51 19.52 6.30
CA PRO A 115 -5.41 18.73 5.49
C PRO A 115 -5.06 17.24 5.58
N TYR A 116 -6.06 16.40 5.41
CA TYR A 116 -5.94 14.95 5.48
C TYR A 116 -6.60 14.27 4.27
N MET A 117 -6.15 13.06 4.01
CA MET A 117 -6.71 12.15 3.02
C MET A 117 -6.34 10.71 3.40
N CYS A 118 -7.04 9.74 2.84
CA CYS A 118 -6.71 8.33 2.96
C CYS A 118 -6.50 7.71 1.56
N ALA A 119 -5.47 6.89 1.43
CA ALA A 119 -5.22 6.09 0.24
C ALA A 119 -5.64 4.64 0.51
N TYR A 120 -6.77 4.24 -0.06
CA TYR A 120 -7.28 2.88 0.01
C TYR A 120 -6.63 2.04 -1.08
N LYS A 121 -5.57 1.29 -0.74
CA LYS A 121 -4.83 0.44 -1.69
C LYS A 121 -5.31 -1.00 -1.57
N LEU A 122 -6.18 -1.42 -2.48
CA LEU A 122 -6.57 -2.81 -2.63
C LEU A 122 -5.47 -3.54 -3.40
N VAL A 123 -4.75 -4.43 -2.72
CA VAL A 123 -3.67 -5.24 -3.30
C VAL A 123 -4.18 -6.65 -3.55
N THR A 124 -4.06 -7.11 -4.80
CA THR A 124 -4.33 -8.49 -5.20
C THR A 124 -3.02 -9.14 -5.62
N VAL A 125 -2.66 -10.25 -4.98
CA VAL A 125 -1.49 -11.06 -5.34
C VAL A 125 -1.96 -12.41 -5.86
N LYS A 126 -1.34 -12.89 -6.93
CA LYS A 126 -1.47 -14.25 -7.45
C LYS A 126 -0.07 -14.79 -7.69
N PHE A 127 0.23 -15.95 -7.11
CA PHE A 127 1.46 -16.70 -7.36
C PHE A 127 1.13 -18.19 -7.42
N LYS A 128 0.76 -18.69 -8.59
CA LYS A 128 0.36 -20.09 -8.75
C LYS A 128 1.58 -20.97 -8.96
N TRP A 129 2.12 -21.48 -7.85
CA TRP A 129 3.25 -22.41 -7.88
C TRP A 129 3.03 -23.57 -6.90
N TRP A 130 3.17 -24.80 -7.41
CA TRP A 130 2.93 -26.00 -6.62
C TRP A 130 3.82 -26.06 -5.38
N GLY A 131 3.21 -26.18 -4.21
CA GLY A 131 3.91 -26.25 -2.91
C GLY A 131 4.44 -24.91 -2.37
N LEU A 132 4.32 -23.80 -3.11
CA LEU A 132 4.83 -22.48 -2.69
C LEU A 132 3.78 -21.36 -2.69
N GLN A 133 2.63 -21.54 -3.36
CA GLN A 133 1.61 -20.50 -3.55
C GLN A 133 1.31 -19.69 -2.28
N ASN A 134 0.72 -20.30 -1.25
CA ASN A 134 0.31 -19.58 -0.04
C ASN A 134 1.48 -18.89 0.66
N LYS A 135 2.69 -19.49 0.63
CA LYS A 135 3.87 -18.91 1.28
C LYS A 135 4.33 -17.66 0.55
N VAL A 136 4.37 -17.70 -0.78
CA VAL A 136 4.87 -16.59 -1.60
C VAL A 136 3.84 -15.47 -1.70
N GLU A 137 2.54 -15.78 -1.83
CA GLU A 137 1.49 -14.76 -1.81
C GLU A 137 1.50 -13.97 -0.49
N ASN A 138 1.59 -14.66 0.65
CA ASN A 138 1.73 -14.01 1.96
C ASN A 138 3.05 -13.23 2.11
N PHE A 139 4.14 -13.72 1.50
CA PHE A 139 5.42 -13.02 1.54
C PHE A 139 5.38 -11.72 0.73
N ILE A 140 4.73 -11.71 -0.43
CA ILE A 140 4.59 -10.51 -1.27
C ILE A 140 3.70 -9.45 -0.59
N HIS A 141 2.71 -9.88 0.22
CA HIS A 141 1.86 -8.96 0.98
C HIS A 141 2.58 -8.30 2.16
N LYS A 142 3.71 -8.84 2.64
CA LYS A 142 4.50 -8.31 3.76
C LYS A 142 5.59 -7.37 3.27
#